data_AF-A0A498DGP4-F1
#
_entry.id   AF-A0A498DGP4-F1
#
_cell.length_a   1.000
_cell.length_b   1.000
_cell.length_c   1.000
_cell.angle_alpha   90.00
_cell.angle_beta   90.00
_cell.angle_gamma   90.00
#
_symmetry.space_group_name_H-M   'P 1'
#
loop_
_entity.id
_entity.type
_entity.pdbx_description
1 polymer ?
#
loop_
_entity_poly.entity_id
_entity_poly.type
_entity_poly.pdbx_seq_one_letter_code
_entity_poly.pdbx_strand_id
1 'polypeptide(L)' 'MNILNLILSIILPPVGAFLQVGATKHFFINIVLTLLGFLPGVLHALWLVASDKKS' A
#
# COMPACT_ATOMS: atom_id res chain seq x y z
N MET A 1 -10.91 7.22 20.42
CA MET A 1 -9.93 7.28 19.31
C MET A 1 -9.49 8.73 19.19
N ASN A 2 -8.25 9.04 19.52
CA ASN A 2 -7.78 10.42 19.68
C ASN A 2 -7.36 11.00 18.32
N ILE A 3 -7.63 12.29 18.10
CA ILE A 3 -7.34 13.02 16.84
C ILE A 3 -5.87 12.89 16.42
N LEU A 4 -4.95 12.80 17.38
CA LEU A 4 -3.53 12.53 17.15
C LEU A 4 -3.26 11.24 16.36
N ASN A 5 -3.99 10.15 16.64
CA ASN A 5 -3.81 8.88 15.93
C ASN A 5 -4.31 8.96 14.48
N LEU A 6 -5.33 9.78 14.21
CA LEU A 6 -5.86 10.00 12.87
C LEU A 6 -4.84 10.75 12.00
N ILE A 7 -4.25 11.81 12.54
CA ILE A 7 -3.22 12.61 11.85
C ILE A 7 -1.98 11.75 11.57
N LEU A 8 -1.54 10.96 12.56
CA LEU A 8 -0.38 10.09 12.43
C LEU A 8 -0.63 8.94 11.43
N SER A 9 -1.87 8.46 11.29
CA SER A 9 -2.24 7.47 10.28
C SER A 9 -2.20 7.99 8.84
N ILE A 10 -2.37 9.29 8.64
CA ILE A 10 -2.37 9.90 7.30
C ILE A 10 -0.93 10.19 6.85
N ILE A 11 -0.08 10.65 7.76
CA ILE A 11 1.34 10.94 7.49
C ILE A 11 2.18 9.66 7.50
N LEU A 12 1.82 8.71 8.37
CA LEU A 12 2.54 7.46 8.57
C LEU A 12 1.53 6.29 8.62
N PRO A 13 0.99 5.88 7.46
CA PRO A 13 0.03 4.78 7.34
C PRO A 13 0.37 3.51 8.11
N PRO A 14 1.63 3.05 8.22
CA PRO A 14 1.95 1.85 9.00
C PRO A 14 1.71 2.01 10.51
N VAL A 15 1.84 3.21 11.09
CA VAL A 15 1.68 3.42 12.53
C VAL A 15 0.21 3.55 12.93
N GLY A 16 -0.58 4.26 12.13
CA GLY A 16 -2.01 4.40 12.38
C GLY A 16 -2.76 3.07 12.28
N ALA A 17 -2.40 2.26 11.29
CA ALA A 17 -3.02 0.95 11.13
C ALA A 17 -2.47 -0.08 12.13
N PHE A 18 -1.19 -0.01 12.53
CA PHE A 18 -0.67 -0.81 13.66
C PHE A 18 -1.43 -0.56 14.98
N LEU A 19 -1.86 0.69 15.23
CA LEU A 19 -2.63 1.07 16.42
C LEU A 19 -4.13 0.74 16.33
N GLN A 20 -4.71 0.60 15.13
CA GLN A 20 -6.15 0.44 14.93
C GLN A 20 -6.59 -1.02 14.77
N VAL A 21 -5.77 -1.87 14.14
CA VAL A 21 -6.06 -3.31 13.98
C VAL A 21 -5.15 -4.20 14.83
N GLY A 22 -4.17 -3.63 15.53
CA GLY A 22 -3.10 -4.37 16.22
C GLY A 22 -2.12 -5.03 15.23
N ALA A 23 -1.12 -5.75 15.76
CA ALA A 23 -0.19 -6.58 14.98
C ALA A 23 -0.82 -7.91 14.53
N THR A 24 -2.04 -7.87 14.00
CA THR A 24 -2.70 -9.09 13.52
C THR A 24 -2.17 -9.50 12.15
N LYS A 25 -2.02 -10.80 11.90
CA LYS A 25 -1.53 -11.33 10.62
C LYS A 25 -2.32 -10.81 9.42
N HIS A 26 -3.60 -10.49 9.61
CA HIS A 26 -4.47 -9.89 8.58
C HIS A 26 -4.01 -8.50 8.12
N PHE A 27 -3.46 -7.66 9.00
CA PHE A 27 -2.96 -6.34 8.62
C PHE A 27 -1.72 -6.45 7.72
N PHE A 28 -0.80 -7.32 8.11
CA PHE A 28 0.43 -7.58 7.35
C PHE A 28 0.11 -8.26 6.01
N ILE A 29 -0.83 -9.21 5.99
CA ILE A 29 -1.28 -9.83 4.74
C ILE A 29 -1.87 -8.79 3.79
N ASN A 30 -2.66 -7.83 4.29
CA ASN A 30 -3.31 -6.84 3.43
C ASN A 30 -2.32 -5.78 2.91
N ILE A 31 -1.32 -5.39 3.70
CA ILE A 31 -0.19 -4.56 3.23
C ILE A 31 0.63 -5.29 2.16
N VAL A 32 1.00 -6.54 2.42
CA VAL A 32 1.78 -7.34 1.46
C VAL A 32 0.98 -7.57 0.19
N LEU A 33 -0.32 -7.83 0.28
CA LEU A 33 -1.20 -7.99 -0.87
C LEU A 33 -1.39 -6.68 -1.65
N THR A 34 -1.44 -5.54 -0.96
CA THR A 34 -1.47 -4.22 -1.60
C THR A 34 -0.17 -3.92 -2.33
N LEU A 35 0.98 -4.19 -1.70
CA LEU A 35 2.30 -4.04 -2.33
C LEU A 35 2.50 -5.03 -3.48
N LEU A 36 2.05 -6.27 -3.33
CA LEU A 36 2.09 -7.31 -4.37
C LEU A 36 1.10 -7.08 -5.49
N GLY A 37 0.02 -6.32 -5.32
CA GLY A 37 -0.86 -5.91 -6.42
C GLY A 37 -0.34 -4.65 -7.12
N PHE A 38 0.28 -3.76 -6.36
CA PHE A 38 0.81 -2.49 -6.84
C PHE A 38 2.08 -2.69 -7.68
N LEU A 39 3.05 -3.47 -7.21
CA LEU A 39 4.30 -3.74 -7.95
C LEU A 39 4.07 -4.33 -9.35
N PRO A 40 3.31 -5.43 -9.53
CA PRO A 40 3.03 -5.97 -10.86
C PRO A 40 2.14 -5.04 -11.67
N GLY A 41 1.23 -4.27 -11.05
CA GLY A 41 0.46 -3.25 -11.75
C GLY A 41 1.35 -2.15 -12.36
N VAL A 42 2.33 -1.67 -11.59
CA VAL A 42 3.32 -0.69 -12.05
C VAL A 42 4.23 -1.30 -13.12
N LEU A 43 4.76 -2.51 -12.92
CA LEU A 43 5.60 -3.18 -13.92
C LEU A 43 4.82 -3.46 -15.22
N HIS A 44 3.54 -3.86 -15.12
CA HIS A 44 2.68 -4.09 -16.26
C HIS A 44 2.40 -2.79 -17.02
N ALA A 45 2.11 -1.69 -16.32
CA ALA A 45 1.93 -0.37 -16.93
C ALA A 45 3.22 0.13 -17.60
N LEU A 46 4.38 -0.06 -16.97
CA LEU A 46 5.68 0.27 -17.56
C LEU A 46 5.99 -0.58 -18.79
N TRP A 47 5.69 -1.87 -18.75
CA TRP A 47 5.85 -2.77 -19.89
C TRP A 47 4.91 -2.40 -21.05
N LEU A 48 3.66 -2.01 -20.74
CA LEU A 48 2.70 -1.54 -21.74
C LEU A 48 3.19 -0.25 -22.41
N VAL A 49 3.61 0.75 -21.64
CA VAL A 49 4.14 2.02 -22.18
C VAL A 49 5.44 1.80 -22.96
N ALA A 50 6.32 0.92 -22.49
CA ALA A 50 7.55 0.58 -23.19
C ALA A 50 7.28 -0.22 -24.48
N SER A 51 6.28 -1.10 -24.49
CA SER A 51 5.91 -1.92 -25.66
C SER A 51 5.04 -1.16 -26.67
N ASP A 52 4.26 -0.17 -26.23
CA ASP A 52 3.49 0.75 -27.07
C ASP A 52 4.40 1.73 -27.83
N LYS A 53 5.68 1.82 -27.45
CA LYS A 53 6.72 2.51 -28.22
C LYS A 53 7.15 1.68 -29.44
N LYS A 54 6.20 1.34 -30.30
CA LYS A 54 6.44 0.88 -31.67
C LYS A 54 5.29 1.24 -32.61
N SER A 55 5.25 2.48 -33.09
CA SER A 55 5.55 2.84 -34.49
C SER A 55 5.34 4.33 -34.73
#